data_AF-A0A952CDS3-F1
#
_entry.id   AF-A0A952CDS3-F1
#
_cell.length_a   1.000
_cell.length_b   1.000
_cell.length_c   1.000
_cell.angle_alpha   90.00
_cell.angle_beta   90.00
_cell.angle_gamma   90.00
#
_symmetry.space_group_name_H-M   'P 1'
#
loop_
_entity.id
_entity.type
_entity.pdbx_description
1 polymer ?
#
loop_
_entity_poly.entity_id
_entity_poly.type
_entity_poly.pdbx_seq_one_letter_code
_entity_poly.pdbx_strand_id
1 'polypeptide(L)' 'MLQDVERVWVVQCKSTGHFLSAELHMVRSLRLAGRAPDLECAIETGRIHFDQDFEVFSFFEPPDRVESVSHAKHF' A
#
# COMPACT_ATOMS: atom_id res chain seq x y z
N MET A 1 13.58 24.61 2.09
CA MET A 1 12.86 23.74 3.03
C MET A 1 12.31 22.58 2.22
N LEU A 2 12.62 21.33 2.55
CA LEU A 2 11.86 20.21 1.98
C LEU A 2 10.42 20.36 2.52
N GLN A 3 9.51 20.67 1.61
CA GLN A 3 8.08 20.72 1.89
C GLN A 3 7.61 19.33 2.36
N ASP A 4 6.63 19.32 3.27
CA ASP A 4 6.16 18.18 4.05
C ASP A 4 6.15 16.86 3.25
N VAL A 5 6.98 15.90 3.64
CA VAL A 5 6.95 14.53 3.10
C VAL A 5 6.48 13.59 4.20
N GLU A 6 5.58 12.68 3.86
CA GLU A 6 5.10 11.65 4.75
C GLU A 6 5.61 10.28 4.34
N ARG A 7 5.79 9.41 5.33
CA ARG A 7 6.17 8.03 5.08
C ARG A 7 4.91 7.24 4.73
N VAL A 8 4.92 6.61 3.56
CA VAL A 8 3.84 5.75 3.10
C VAL A 8 4.31 4.30 3.04
N TRP A 9 3.35 3.38 3.09
CA TRP A 9 3.58 1.93 3.04
C TRP A 9 2.82 1.32 1.87
N VAL A 10 3.41 0.32 1.20
CA VAL A 10 2.77 -0.43 0.11
C VAL A 10 2.95 -1.93 0.31
N VAL A 11 2.02 -2.71 -0.21
CA VAL A 11 2.04 -4.17 -0.16
C VAL A 11 2.40 -4.72 -1.55
N GLN A 12 3.37 -5.63 -1.61
CA GLN A 12 3.75 -6.35 -2.82
C GLN A 12 3.57 -7.86 -2.61
N CYS A 13 3.01 -8.56 -3.58
CA CYS A 13 2.96 -10.01 -3.62
C CYS A 13 4.33 -10.59 -4.00
N LYS A 14 4.89 -11.50 -3.21
CA LYS A 14 6.24 -12.06 -3.44
C LYS A 14 6.30 -12.87 -4.74
N SER A 15 5.31 -13.72 -4.99
CA SER A 15 5.31 -14.63 -6.13
C SER A 15 5.21 -13.93 -7.50
N THR A 16 4.59 -12.75 -7.56
CA THR A 16 4.34 -12.02 -8.82
C THR A 16 5.11 -10.71 -8.95
N GLY A 17 5.59 -10.15 -7.84
CA GLY A 17 6.18 -8.82 -7.78
C GLY A 17 5.19 -7.68 -8.03
N HIS A 18 3.87 -7.96 -8.07
CA HIS A 18 2.86 -6.91 -8.24
C HIS A 18 2.48 -6.31 -6.89
N PHE A 19 2.12 -5.04 -6.93
CA PHE A 19 1.62 -4.30 -5.79
C PHE A 19 0.10 -4.41 -5.70
N LEU A 20 -0.43 -4.26 -4.49
CA LEU A 20 -1.86 -4.08 -4.29
C LEU A 20 -2.22 -2.60 -4.50
N SER A 21 -3.25 -2.30 -5.30
CA SER A 21 -3.77 -0.95 -5.48
C SER A 21 -4.69 -0.51 -4.34
N ALA A 22 -5.09 0.77 -4.31
CA ALA A 22 -6.06 1.28 -3.35
C ALA A 22 -7.47 0.66 -3.50
N GLU A 23 -7.76 0.10 -4.67
CA GLU A 23 -8.98 -0.63 -4.98
C GLU A 23 -8.82 -2.15 -4.85
N LEU A 24 -7.71 -2.61 -4.23
CA LEU A 24 -7.45 -4.02 -3.92
C LEU A 24 -7.29 -4.93 -5.15
N HIS A 25 -6.84 -4.38 -6.28
CA HIS A 25 -6.44 -5.15 -7.47
C HIS A 25 -4.91 -5.14 -7.66
N MET A 26 -4.39 -6.13 -8.38
CA MET A 26 -2.95 -6.28 -8.62
C MET A 26 -2.46 -5.32 -9.70
N VAL A 27 -1.40 -4.55 -9.41
CA VAL A 27 -0.78 -3.59 -10.35
C VAL A 27 0.73 -3.78 -10.42
N ARG A 28 1.32 -3.53 -11.60
CA ARG A 28 2.76 -3.68 -11.82
C ARG A 28 3.58 -2.46 -11.42
N SER A 29 2.94 -1.30 -11.29
CA SER A 29 3.62 -0.02 -11.09
C SER A 29 3.47 0.45 -9.66
N LEU A 30 4.58 0.78 -9.02
CA LEU A 30 4.59 1.41 -7.70
C LEU A 30 3.78 2.72 -7.67
N ARG A 31 3.72 3.44 -8.79
CA ARG A 31 2.92 4.67 -8.91
C ARG A 31 1.43 4.42 -8.70
N LEU A 32 0.95 3.23 -9.05
CA LEU A 32 -0.45 2.81 -8.96
C LEU A 32 -0.73 1.99 -7.68
N ALA A 33 0.28 1.72 -6.85
CA ALA A 33 0.11 0.97 -5.62
C ALA A 33 -0.75 1.77 -4.62
N GLY A 34 -1.56 1.07 -3.83
CA GLY A 34 -2.31 1.66 -2.73
C GLY A 34 -1.35 2.05 -1.61
N ARG A 35 -1.58 3.23 -1.02
CA ARG A 35 -0.80 3.71 0.12
C ARG A 35 -1.56 3.34 1.40
N ALA A 36 -0.91 2.55 2.24
CA ALA A 36 -1.35 2.34 3.61
C ALA A 36 -0.81 3.47 4.50
N PRO A 37 -1.64 4.01 5.42
CA PRO A 37 -1.27 5.16 6.27
C PRO A 37 -0.19 4.80 7.30
N ASP A 38 -0.05 3.52 7.64
CA ASP A 38 0.93 3.02 8.59
C ASP A 38 1.32 1.56 8.28
N LEU A 39 2.32 1.07 9.01
CA LEU A 39 2.86 -0.27 8.83
C LEU A 39 1.86 -1.36 9.24
N GLU A 40 1.08 -1.12 10.30
CA GLU A 40 0.13 -2.10 10.82
C GLU A 40 -0.97 -2.37 9.78
N CYS A 41 -1.53 -1.31 9.22
CA CYS A 41 -2.50 -1.36 8.13
C CYS A 41 -1.93 -2.08 6.90
N ALA A 42 -0.66 -1.82 6.53
CA ALA A 42 -0.01 -2.52 5.40
C ALA A 42 0.14 -4.04 5.66
N ILE A 43 0.54 -4.42 6.88
CA ILE A 43 0.70 -5.83 7.27
C ILE A 43 -0.66 -6.53 7.30
N GLU A 44 -1.68 -5.92 7.91
CA GLU A 44 -3.03 -6.47 7.98
C GLU A 44 -3.62 -6.65 6.57
N THR A 45 -3.49 -5.63 5.72
CA THR A 45 -3.90 -5.69 4.31
C THR A 45 -3.19 -6.83 3.58
N GLY A 46 -1.87 -6.95 3.74
CA GLY A 46 -1.11 -8.05 3.13
C GLY A 46 -1.58 -9.43 3.57
N ARG A 47 -1.87 -9.61 4.87
CA ARG A 47 -2.39 -10.87 5.41
C ARG A 47 -3.77 -11.22 4.85
N ILE A 48 -4.67 -10.24 4.76
CA ILE A 48 -6.03 -10.45 4.25
C ILE A 48 -6.01 -10.85 2.78
N HIS A 49 -5.13 -10.25 1.97
CA HIS A 49 -5.15 -10.43 0.52
C HIS A 49 -4.19 -11.48 -0.02
N PHE A 50 -3.08 -11.76 0.67
CA PHE A 50 -2.02 -12.65 0.19
C PHE A 50 -1.56 -13.69 1.22
N ASP A 51 -2.18 -13.75 2.40
CA ASP A 51 -1.78 -14.61 3.52
C ASP A 51 -0.30 -14.42 3.91
N GLN A 52 0.60 -15.27 3.44
CA GLN A 52 2.05 -15.17 3.70
C GLN A 52 2.87 -14.72 2.46
N ASP A 53 2.23 -14.63 1.30
CA ASP A 53 2.86 -14.34 0.00
C ASP A 53 3.00 -12.82 -0.24
N PHE A 54 3.37 -12.05 0.79
CA PHE A 54 3.55 -10.61 0.66
C PHE A 54 4.80 -10.07 1.38
N GLU A 55 5.25 -8.92 0.88
CA GLU A 55 6.23 -8.04 1.51
C GLU A 55 5.66 -6.63 1.60
N VAL A 56 6.14 -5.88 2.60
CA VAL A 56 5.75 -4.48 2.82
C VAL A 56 6.96 -3.59 2.60
N PHE A 57 6.76 -2.57 1.78
CA PHE A 57 7.79 -1.56 1.48
C PHE A 57 7.34 -0.19 1.97
N SER A 58 8.31 0.68 2.27
CA SER A 58 8.04 2.08 2.62
C SER A 58 8.91 3.05 1.85
N PHE A 59 8.38 4.24 1.60
CA PHE A 59 9.07 5.36 0.97
C PHE A 59 8.42 6.68 1.43
N PHE A 60 9.03 7.81 1.08
CA PHE A 60 8.51 9.14 1.44
C PHE A 60 7.88 9.79 0.21
N GLU A 61 6.64 10.28 0.34
CA GLU A 61 5.91 11.02 -0.69
C GLU A 61 5.45 12.39 -0.16
N PRO A 62 5.24 13.40 -1.03
CA PRO A 62 4.49 14.60 -0.67
C PRO A 62 3.01 14.26 -0.37
N PRO A 63 2.29 15.06 0.43
CA PRO A 63 0.98 14.72 0.98
C PRO A 63 -0.12 14.70 -0.10
N ASP A 64 0.07 15.43 -1.19
CA ASP A 64 -0.91 15.62 -2.26
C ASP A 64 -1.04 14.41 -3.22
N ARG A 65 -0.40 13.26 -2.93
CA ARG A 65 -0.42 12.07 -3.80
C ARG A 65 -1.05 10.82 -3.18
N VAL A 66 -1.63 10.92 -1.99
CA VAL A 66 -2.18 9.75 -1.32
C VAL A 66 -3.61 9.47 -1.78
N GLU A 67 -3.74 8.66 -2.83
CA GLU A 67 -4.96 7.87 -3.03
C GLU A 67 -4.94 6.74 -1.99
N SER A 68 -5.54 7.01 -0.83
CA SER A 68 -5.59 6.10 0.32
C SER A 68 -6.44 4.87 0.02
N VAL A 69 -6.00 3.70 0.49
CA VAL A 69 -6.81 2.48 0.46
C VAL A 69 -8.01 2.66 1.39
N SER A 70 -9.21 2.75 0.81
CA SER A 70 -10.44 2.91 1.58
C SER A 70 -10.93 1.54 2.04
N HIS A 71 -10.73 1.19 3.31
CA HIS A 71 -11.38 0.01 3.88
C HIS A 71 -12.91 0.20 3.84
N ALA A 72 -13.58 -0.51 2.94
CA ALA A 72 -15.02 -0.63 2.94
C ALA A 72 -15.46 -1.42 4.19
N LYS A 73 -15.82 -0.70 5.26
CA LYS A 73 -16.56 -1.25 6.40
C LYS A 73 -17.95 -1.67 5.91
N HIS A 74 -18.23 -2.95 5.70
CA HIS A 74 -19.59 -3.51 5.70
C HIS A 74 -19.52 -5.00 6.06
N PHE A 75 -19.59 -5.31 7.36
CA PHE A 75 -20.24 -6.51 7.92
C PHE A 75 -20.73 -6.15 9.32
#